data_AF-A0A920NBQ6-F1
#
_entry.id   AF-A0A920NBQ6-F1
#
_cell.length_a   1.000
_cell.length_b   1.000
_cell.length_c   1.000
_cell.angle_alpha   90.00
_cell.angle_beta   90.00
_cell.angle_gamma   90.00
#
_symmetry.space_group_name_H-M   'P 1'
#
loop_
_entity.id
_entity.type
_entity.pdbx_description
1 polymer ?
#
loop_
_entity_poly.entity_id
_entity_poly.type
_entity_poly.pdbx_seq_one_letter_code
_entity_poly.pdbx_strand_id
1 'polypeptide(L)'
;MTVCHTRTTDLKEITRTADILIAAIGQPNYVTADMVSDGVVVIDVGINRVEAPERKRGYKLVGDVDFQAVSVKALAITPVPGESDQ
;
A
#
# COMPACT_ATOMS: atom_id res chain seq x y z
N MET A 1 -8.81 -0.15 -17.34
CA MET A 1 -7.81 -0.99 -16.65
C MET A 1 -6.44 -0.54 -17.11
N THR A 2 -5.55 -0.21 -16.16
CA THR A 2 -4.17 0.21 -16.44
C THR A 2 -3.24 -0.69 -15.62
N VAL A 3 -2.21 -1.25 -16.25
CA VAL A 3 -1.22 -2.10 -15.57
C VAL A 3 0.09 -1.34 -15.53
N CYS A 4 0.65 -1.22 -14.32
CA CYS A 4 1.91 -0.55 -14.08
C CYS A 4 2.99 -1.55 -13.69
N HIS A 5 4.24 -1.21 -13.93
CA HIS A 5 5.41 -1.97 -13.51
C HIS A 5 6.59 -1.02 -13.25
N THR A 6 7.73 -1.58 -12.86
CA THR A 6 8.95 -0.84 -12.48
C THR A 6 9.52 0.11 -13.54
N ARG A 7 9.04 0.06 -14.79
CA ARG A 7 9.45 0.96 -15.89
C ARG A 7 8.33 1.89 -16.35
N THR A 8 7.19 1.91 -15.65
CA THR A 8 6.11 2.85 -15.92
C THR A 8 6.55 4.24 -15.48
N THR A 9 6.63 5.17 -16.44
CA THR A 9 6.83 6.59 -16.15
C THR A 9 5.57 7.20 -15.55
N ASP A 10 5.71 8.22 -14.72
CA ASP A 10 4.60 8.97 -14.11
C ASP A 10 3.64 8.10 -13.29
N LEU A 11 4.17 7.05 -12.64
CA LEU A 11 3.38 6.10 -11.85
C LEU A 11 2.45 6.80 -10.86
N LYS A 12 2.94 7.83 -10.16
CA LYS A 12 2.15 8.63 -9.21
C LYS A 12 0.94 9.29 -9.85
N GLU A 13 1.07 9.85 -11.05
CA GLU A 13 -0.04 10.50 -11.75
C GLU A 13 -1.04 9.45 -12.24
N ILE A 14 -0.56 8.30 -12.72
CA ILE A 14 -1.41 7.20 -13.15
C ILE A 14 -2.22 6.65 -11.98
N THR A 15 -1.57 6.30 -10.85
CA THR A 15 -2.26 5.75 -9.67
C THR A 15 -3.26 6.73 -9.08
N ARG A 16 -3.01 8.04 -9.18
CA ARG A 16 -3.91 9.09 -8.69
C ARG A 16 -5.24 9.14 -9.46
N THR A 17 -5.27 8.62 -10.70
CA THR A 17 -6.51 8.53 -11.50
C THR A 17 -7.34 7.27 -11.24
N ALA A 18 -6.88 6.37 -10.38
CA ALA A 18 -7.55 5.09 -10.14
C ALA A 18 -8.71 5.23 -9.13
N ASP A 19 -9.88 4.72 -9.50
CA ASP A 19 -10.98 4.50 -8.54
C ASP A 19 -10.72 3.26 -7.65
N ILE A 20 -10.05 2.25 -8.22
CA ILE A 20 -9.59 1.04 -7.53
C ILE A 20 -8.11 0.85 -7.83
N LEU A 21 -7.29 0.77 -6.78
CA LEU A 21 -5.85 0.53 -6.86
C LEU A 21 -5.49 -0.82 -6.21
N ILE A 22 -4.82 -1.69 -6.97
CA ILE A 22 -4.27 -2.96 -6.47
C ILE A 22 -2.75 -2.83 -6.42
N ALA A 23 -2.19 -2.84 -5.22
CA ALA A 23 -0.75 -2.73 -4.98
C ALA A 23 -0.12 -4.12 -4.80
N ALA A 24 0.82 -4.46 -5.66
CA ALA A 24 1.62 -5.70 -5.63
C ALA A 24 3.06 -5.39 -6.09
N ILE A 25 3.71 -4.50 -5.35
CA ILE A 25 5.00 -3.87 -5.64
C ILE A 25 6.15 -4.63 -4.98
N GLY A 26 5.92 -5.18 -3.78
CA GLY A 26 6.97 -5.84 -2.98
C GLY A 26 7.98 -4.84 -2.40
N GLN A 27 7.51 -3.62 -2.08
CA GLN A 27 8.31 -2.59 -1.43
C GLN A 27 7.48 -1.94 -0.30
N PRO A 28 8.00 -1.91 0.94
CA PRO A 28 7.23 -1.44 2.08
C PRO A 28 6.83 0.02 1.92
N ASN A 29 5.53 0.31 2.10
CA ASN A 29 4.96 1.67 2.09
C ASN A 29 5.28 2.49 0.82
N TYR A 30 5.40 1.83 -0.33
CA TYR A 30 5.69 2.49 -1.60
C TYR A 30 4.54 3.41 -2.06
N VAL A 31 3.29 2.96 -1.95
CA VAL A 31 2.13 3.77 -2.32
C VAL A 31 1.81 4.75 -1.18
N THR A 32 2.01 6.03 -1.44
CA THR A 32 1.80 7.12 -0.48
C THR A 32 0.49 7.89 -0.74
N ALA A 33 0.06 8.72 0.22
CA ALA A 33 -1.20 9.47 0.14
C ALA A 33 -1.29 10.45 -1.06
N ASP A 34 -0.16 10.91 -1.59
CA ASP A 34 -0.09 11.75 -2.80
C ASP A 34 -0.10 10.94 -4.10
N MET A 35 -0.13 9.61 -4.02
CA MET A 35 -0.29 8.73 -5.18
C MET A 35 -1.75 8.31 -5.43
N VAL A 36 -2.69 8.73 -4.57
CA VAL A 36 -4.11 8.33 -4.65
C VAL A 36 -5.06 9.53 -4.61
N SER A 37 -6.26 9.36 -5.17
CA SER A 37 -7.39 10.29 -5.05
C SER A 37 -8.20 10.04 -3.77
N ASP A 38 -9.06 11.00 -3.40
CA ASP A 38 -10.04 10.79 -2.34
C ASP A 38 -11.14 9.84 -2.81
N GLY A 39 -11.59 8.93 -1.94
CA GLY A 39 -12.60 7.93 -2.24
C GLY A 39 -12.08 6.67 -2.94
N VAL A 40 -10.76 6.53 -3.14
CA VAL A 40 -10.16 5.34 -3.76
C VAL A 40 -10.44 4.06 -2.95
N VAL A 41 -10.63 2.94 -3.62
CA VAL A 41 -10.57 1.60 -3.00
C VAL A 41 -9.19 1.00 -3.20
N VAL A 42 -8.54 0.58 -2.12
CA VAL A 42 -7.17 0.06 -2.15
C VAL A 42 -7.11 -1.40 -1.72
N ILE A 43 -6.51 -2.24 -2.56
CA ILE A 43 -6.19 -3.64 -2.25
C ILE A 43 -4.66 -3.74 -2.18
N ASP A 44 -4.14 -3.86 -0.97
CA ASP A 44 -2.73 -4.08 -0.68
C ASP A 44 -2.43 -5.58 -0.57
N VAL A 45 -1.73 -6.10 -1.57
CA VAL A 45 -1.30 -7.50 -1.64
C VAL A 45 0.12 -7.68 -1.09
N GLY A 46 0.82 -6.57 -0.83
CA GLY A 46 2.22 -6.56 -0.40
C GLY A 46 2.40 -7.22 0.96
N ILE A 47 3.45 -8.02 1.10
CA ILE A 47 3.90 -8.53 2.41
C ILE A 47 5.40 -8.28 2.51
N ASN A 48 5.75 -7.21 3.21
CA ASN A 48 7.12 -6.76 3.41
C ASN A 48 7.52 -6.93 4.88
N ARG A 49 8.77 -7.33 5.13
CA ARG A 49 9.34 -7.41 6.49
C ARG A 49 10.14 -6.15 6.76
N VAL A 50 9.81 -5.47 7.85
CA VAL A 50 10.57 -4.32 8.34
C VAL A 50 11.13 -4.66 9.72
N GLU A 51 12.41 -4.36 9.93
CA GLU A 51 13.09 -4.61 11.21
C GLU A 51 12.34 -3.96 12.37
N ALA A 52 12.14 -4.74 13.42
CA ALA A 52 11.40 -4.37 14.62
C ALA A 52 11.97 -5.17 15.80
N PRO A 53 13.14 -4.77 16.35
CA PRO A 53 13.84 -5.51 17.39
C PRO A 53 13.00 -5.70 18.66
N GLU A 54 12.03 -4.82 18.89
CA GLU A 54 11.07 -4.89 19.99
C GLU A 54 10.03 -6.01 19.86
N ARG A 55 9.84 -6.56 18.66
CA ARG A 55 8.89 -7.65 18.40
C ARG A 55 9.57 -9.01 18.62
N LYS A 56 8.80 -10.00 19.08
CA LYS A 56 9.28 -11.39 19.28
C LYS A 56 10.01 -12.00 18.07
N ARG A 57 9.62 -11.61 16.85
CA ARG A 57 10.20 -12.11 15.59
C ARG A 57 11.36 -11.26 15.06
N GLY A 58 11.68 -10.13 15.69
CA GLY A 58 12.67 -9.15 15.22
C GLY A 58 12.23 -8.31 14.01
N TYR A 59 10.99 -8.49 13.55
CA TYR A 59 10.40 -7.73 12.44
C TYR A 59 8.89 -7.62 12.59
N LYS A 60 8.32 -6.63 11.90
CA LYS A 60 6.88 -6.48 11.65
C LYS A 60 6.59 -6.68 10.17
N LEU A 61 5.36 -7.11 9.88
CA LEU A 61 4.86 -7.14 8.51
C LEU A 61 4.22 -5.78 8.19
N VAL A 62 4.46 -5.29 6.98
CA VAL A 62 3.81 -4.10 6.43
C VAL A 62 3.48 -4.35 4.96
N GLY A 63 2.49 -3.63 4.45
CA GLY A 63 2.07 -3.73 3.06
C GLY A 63 2.91 -2.92 2.10
N ASP A 64 2.49 -2.87 0.84
CA ASP A 64 3.06 -1.97 -0.16
C ASP A 64 2.52 -0.54 -0.04
N VAL A 65 1.47 -0.34 0.76
CA VAL A 65 0.79 0.94 0.93
C VAL A 65 1.12 1.51 2.31
N ASP A 66 1.39 2.82 2.38
CA ASP A 66 1.39 3.56 3.64
C ASP A 66 -0.05 3.63 4.17
N PHE A 67 -0.43 2.60 4.93
CA PHE A 67 -1.80 2.41 5.40
C PHE A 67 -2.31 3.60 6.22
N GLN A 68 -1.47 4.18 7.09
CA GLN A 68 -1.89 5.29 7.95
C GLN A 68 -2.26 6.52 7.12
N ALA A 69 -1.41 6.91 6.17
CA ALA A 69 -1.67 8.09 5.36
C ALA A 69 -2.77 7.87 4.31
N VAL A 70 -2.82 6.68 3.69
CA VAL A 70 -3.77 6.37 2.62
C VAL A 70 -5.18 6.07 3.16
N SER A 71 -5.32 5.47 4.33
CA SER A 71 -6.63 5.16 4.95
C SER A 71 -7.50 6.40 5.20
N VAL A 72 -6.89 7.58 5.37
CA VAL A 72 -7.63 8.84 5.54
C VAL A 72 -8.35 9.27 4.26
N LYS A 73 -7.83 8.86 3.09
CA LYS A 73 -8.36 9.22 1.77
C LYS A 73 -9.21 8.11 1.16
N ALA A 74 -8.89 6.86 1.48
CA ALA A 74 -9.51 5.69 0.88
C ALA A 74 -10.95 5.49 1.38
N LEU A 75 -11.85 5.08 0.49
CA LEU A 75 -13.18 4.60 0.85
C LEU A 75 -13.09 3.23 1.55
N ALA A 76 -12.15 2.39 1.12
CA ALA A 76 -11.82 1.10 1.73
C ALA A 76 -10.34 0.77 1.43
N ILE A 77 -9.66 0.14 2.40
CA ILE A 77 -8.27 -0.28 2.27
C ILE A 77 -8.03 -1.57 3.04
N THR A 78 -7.30 -2.52 2.47
CA THR A 78 -6.93 -3.77 3.15
C THR A 78 -5.71 -3.56 4.05
N PRO A 79 -5.77 -3.88 5.36
CA PRO A 79 -4.61 -3.78 6.24
C PRO A 79 -3.59 -4.90 5.98
N VAL A 80 -2.31 -4.60 6.24
CA VAL A 80 -1.23 -5.59 6.27
C VAL A 80 -0.41 -5.43 7.57
N PRO A 81 -0.24 -6.50 8.37
CA PRO A 81 -0.81 -7.85 8.18
C PRO A 81 -2.34 -7.84 8.35
N GLY A 82 -2.99 -8.96 8.00
CA GLY A 82 -4.43 -9.11 8.19
C GLY A 82 -4.88 -8.93 9.65
N GLU A 83 -6.18 -8.83 9.86
CA GLU A 83 -6.81 -8.42 11.14
C GLU A 83 -6.39 -9.24 12.38
N SER A 84 -5.86 -10.45 12.21
CA SER A 84 -5.42 -11.30 13.32
C SER A 84 -4.05 -10.95 13.92
N ASP A 85 -3.27 -10.06 13.28
CA ASP A 85 -1.88 -9.75 13.63
C ASP A 85 -1.63 -8.27 14.03
N GLN A 86 -2.69 -7.47 14.22
CA GLN A 86 -2.58 -6.11 14.79
C GLN A 86 -2.34 -6.12 16.30
#